data_AF-A0A954S427-F1
#
_entry.id   AF-A0A954S427-F1
#
_cell.length_a   1.000
_cell.length_b   1.000
_cell.length_c   1.000
_cell.angle_alpha   90.00
_cell.angle_beta   90.00
_cell.angle_gamma   90.00
#
_symmetry.space_group_name_H-M   'P 1'
#
loop_
_entity.id
_entity.type
_entity.pdbx_description
1 polymer ?
#
loop_
_entity_poly.entity_id
_entity_poly.type
_entity_poly.pdbx_seq_one_letter_code
_entity_poly.pdbx_strand_id
1 'polypeptide(L)'
;KSPGRSTYHVGPLARVNLNFDQLSSTARQVANEIGFVVPCNNPFKAIIARGLETIHAYEEALEILRNYESFEPARIAYDYQPGRGCAATEAPRGLIYHRYSVDAGGKITSAKIVPPTSQNQGQIEADLRDWLPSVLVEDDAATALACERLIRSYDPCISCSTHFLRLTLDRNSS
;
A
#
# COMPACT_ATOMS: atom_id res chain seq x y z
N LYS A 1 -3.09 27.32 -9.96
CA LYS A 1 -3.36 26.26 -8.95
C LYS A 1 -4.40 25.32 -9.54
N SER A 2 -3.99 24.15 -10.00
CA SER A 2 -4.89 23.10 -10.49
C SER A 2 -5.77 22.58 -9.35
N PRO A 3 -6.98 22.03 -9.61
CA PRO A 3 -7.89 21.58 -8.56
C PRO A 3 -7.16 20.63 -7.61
N GLY A 4 -7.27 20.89 -6.31
CA GLY A 4 -6.50 20.24 -5.26
C GLY A 4 -6.59 18.72 -5.34
N ARG A 5 -5.50 18.09 -5.77
CA ARG A 5 -5.35 16.64 -5.76
C ARG A 5 -5.12 16.25 -4.30
N SER A 6 -6.18 15.88 -3.57
CA SER A 6 -6.04 15.30 -2.24
C SER A 6 -5.23 14.01 -2.37
N THR A 7 -4.10 13.92 -1.68
CA THR A 7 -3.31 12.70 -1.62
C THR A 7 -4.04 11.66 -0.78
N TYR A 8 -3.70 10.38 -0.97
CA TYR A 8 -4.25 9.29 -0.19
C TYR A 8 -3.20 8.23 0.05
N HIS A 9 -3.41 7.42 1.09
CA HIS A 9 -2.54 6.35 1.50
C HIS A 9 -3.24 5.00 1.30
N VAL A 10 -2.54 4.05 0.69
CA VAL A 10 -2.91 2.63 0.62
C VAL A 10 -1.84 1.77 1.32
N GLY A 11 -2.24 0.62 1.85
CA GLY A 11 -1.33 -0.29 2.55
C GLY A 11 -1.81 -0.64 3.96
N PRO A 12 -0.97 -1.31 4.76
CA PRO A 12 -1.36 -1.86 6.05
C PRO A 12 -1.96 -0.83 7.00
N LEU A 13 -1.34 0.35 7.13
CA LEU A 13 -1.83 1.39 8.03
C LEU A 13 -3.22 1.90 7.61
N ALA A 14 -3.44 2.08 6.30
CA ALA A 14 -4.73 2.50 5.77
C ALA A 14 -5.81 1.43 5.99
N ARG A 15 -5.50 0.15 5.72
CA ARG A 15 -6.43 -0.96 5.93
C ARG A 15 -6.78 -1.15 7.41
N VAL A 16 -5.79 -1.11 8.30
CA VAL A 16 -6.03 -1.19 9.75
C VAL A 16 -6.86 -0.01 10.23
N ASN A 17 -6.61 1.21 9.76
CA ASN A 17 -7.44 2.37 10.12
C ASN A 17 -8.91 2.23 9.67
N LEU A 18 -9.15 1.68 8.48
CA LEU A 18 -10.49 1.56 7.90
C LEU A 18 -11.25 0.32 8.38
N ASN A 19 -10.55 -0.76 8.70
CA ASN A 19 -11.12 -2.09 8.91
C ASN A 19 -10.60 -2.74 10.20
N PHE A 20 -10.27 -1.95 11.23
CA PHE A 20 -9.74 -2.46 12.51
C PHE A 20 -10.59 -3.59 13.09
N ASP A 21 -11.91 -3.46 13.03
CA ASP A 21 -12.86 -4.44 13.55
C ASP A 21 -12.88 -5.76 12.75
N GLN A 22 -12.35 -5.78 11.52
CA GLN A 22 -12.23 -6.98 10.69
C GLN A 22 -10.92 -7.74 10.92
N LEU A 23 -9.97 -7.19 11.68
CA LEU A 23 -8.77 -7.93 12.07
C LEU A 23 -9.16 -9.19 12.87
N SER A 24 -8.25 -10.15 12.95
CA SER A 24 -8.50 -11.33 13.76
C SER A 24 -8.53 -10.97 15.24
N SER A 25 -9.12 -11.82 16.08
CA SER A 25 -9.22 -11.59 17.52
C SER A 25 -7.86 -11.38 18.17
N THR A 26 -6.87 -12.21 17.82
CA THR A 26 -5.50 -12.11 18.31
C THR A 26 -4.84 -10.81 17.86
N ALA A 27 -4.99 -10.41 16.60
CA ALA A 27 -4.44 -9.15 16.11
C ALA A 27 -5.04 -7.94 16.85
N ARG A 28 -6.36 -7.91 17.09
CA ARG A 28 -6.99 -6.84 17.88
C ARG A 28 -6.54 -6.84 19.35
N GLN A 29 -6.35 -8.02 19.95
CA GLN A 29 -5.83 -8.12 21.32
C GLN A 29 -4.41 -7.54 21.40
N VAL A 30 -3.52 -7.94 20.50
CA VAL A 30 -2.14 -7.42 20.44
C VAL A 30 -2.15 -5.91 20.22
N ALA A 31 -3.02 -5.40 19.33
CA ALA A 31 -3.17 -3.97 19.12
C ALA A 31 -3.54 -3.21 20.41
N ASN A 32 -4.45 -3.76 21.22
CA ASN A 32 -4.82 -3.19 22.52
C ASN A 32 -3.67 -3.25 23.54
N GLU A 33 -2.98 -4.39 23.62
CA GLU A 33 -1.85 -4.59 24.55
C GLU A 33 -0.70 -3.60 24.30
N ILE A 34 -0.42 -3.29 23.03
CA ILE A 34 0.63 -2.33 22.65
C ILE A 34 0.13 -0.88 22.56
N GLY A 35 -1.15 -0.63 22.88
CA GLY A 35 -1.75 0.71 22.83
C GLY A 35 -1.82 1.31 21.43
N PHE A 36 -2.03 0.48 20.39
CA PHE A 36 -2.22 0.96 19.02
C PHE A 36 -3.65 1.49 18.85
N VAL A 37 -3.78 2.80 18.70
CA VAL A 37 -5.07 3.49 18.55
C VAL A 37 -5.33 3.84 17.09
N VAL A 38 -6.52 3.49 16.60
CA VAL A 38 -7.03 3.91 15.28
C VAL A 38 -7.98 5.11 15.41
N PRO A 39 -8.02 6.04 14.44
CA PRO A 39 -7.14 6.10 13.27
C PRO A 39 -5.73 6.59 13.66
N CYS A 40 -4.71 5.93 13.09
CA CYS A 40 -3.32 6.32 13.24
C CYS A 40 -2.81 6.99 11.96
N ASN A 41 -2.50 8.28 12.05
CA ASN A 41 -1.96 9.08 10.93
C ASN A 41 -0.43 9.21 10.95
N ASN A 42 0.26 8.51 11.87
CA ASN A 42 1.71 8.52 11.93
C ASN A 42 2.30 7.46 10.98
N PRO A 43 2.95 7.84 9.86
CA PRO A 43 3.48 6.89 8.88
C PRO A 43 4.57 5.98 9.48
N PHE A 44 5.33 6.44 10.48
CA PHE A 44 6.33 5.62 11.16
C PHE A 44 5.72 4.46 11.96
N LYS A 45 4.42 4.52 12.29
CA LYS A 45 3.69 3.40 12.92
C LYS A 45 3.15 2.39 11.91
N ALA A 46 3.36 2.58 10.60
CA ALA A 46 2.95 1.63 9.57
C ALA A 46 3.60 0.24 9.74
N ILE A 47 4.79 0.16 10.36
CA ILE A 47 5.43 -1.12 10.69
C ILE A 47 4.63 -1.92 11.72
N ILE A 48 3.99 -1.24 12.69
CA ILE A 48 3.12 -1.88 13.68
C ILE A 48 1.87 -2.42 12.99
N ALA A 49 1.23 -1.59 12.15
CA ALA A 49 0.07 -2.03 11.37
C ALA A 49 0.39 -3.25 10.49
N ARG A 50 1.56 -3.30 9.87
CA ARG A 50 2.03 -4.48 9.12
C ARG A 50 2.23 -5.71 9.99
N GLY A 51 2.72 -5.54 11.22
CA GLY A 51 2.82 -6.63 12.19
C GLY A 51 1.44 -7.19 12.55
N LEU A 52 0.47 -6.31 12.82
CA LEU A 52 -0.92 -6.71 13.10
C LEU A 52 -1.54 -7.47 11.91
N GLU A 53 -1.35 -6.99 10.68
CA GLU A 53 -1.80 -7.71 9.49
C GLU A 53 -1.08 -9.03 9.27
N THR A 54 0.18 -9.14 9.66
CA THR A 54 0.92 -10.40 9.57
C THR A 54 0.29 -11.45 10.49
N ILE A 55 -0.06 -11.08 11.73
CA ILE A 55 -0.79 -11.94 12.66
C ILE A 55 -2.12 -12.38 12.04
N HIS A 56 -2.90 -11.42 11.55
CA HIS A 56 -4.19 -11.70 10.91
C HIS A 56 -4.04 -12.63 9.69
N ALA A 57 -3.06 -12.40 8.82
CA ALA A 57 -2.82 -13.22 7.64
C ALA A 57 -2.41 -14.65 7.98
N TYR A 58 -1.65 -14.86 9.07
CA TYR A 58 -1.33 -16.21 9.54
C TYR A 58 -2.56 -16.94 10.06
N GLU A 59 -3.43 -16.27 10.81
CA GLU A 59 -4.66 -16.88 11.31
C GLU A 59 -5.64 -17.21 10.17
N GLU A 60 -5.82 -16.29 9.22
CA GLU A 60 -6.60 -16.52 8.00
C GLU A 60 -6.05 -17.71 7.20
N ALA A 61 -4.72 -17.80 7.02
CA ALA A 61 -4.10 -18.92 6.33
C ALA A 61 -4.36 -20.26 7.05
N LEU A 62 -4.29 -20.29 8.38
CA LEU A 62 -4.62 -21.48 9.16
C LEU A 62 -6.09 -21.86 9.05
N GLU A 63 -7.00 -20.88 9.05
CA GLU A 63 -8.43 -21.12 8.86
C GLU A 63 -8.73 -21.70 7.47
N ILE A 64 -8.17 -21.10 6.41
CA ILE A 64 -8.28 -21.62 5.04
C ILE A 64 -7.76 -23.05 4.96
N LEU A 65 -6.60 -23.36 5.55
CA LEU A 65 -6.03 -24.71 5.52
C LEU A 65 -6.87 -25.73 6.29
N ARG A 66 -7.46 -25.34 7.43
CA ARG A 66 -8.33 -26.21 8.23
C ARG A 66 -9.65 -26.52 7.53
N ASN A 67 -10.17 -25.54 6.79
CA ASN A 67 -11.44 -25.64 6.09
C ASN A 67 -11.26 -25.92 4.58
N TYR A 68 -10.04 -26.27 4.15
CA TYR A 68 -9.77 -26.50 2.75
C TYR A 68 -10.46 -27.79 2.30
N GLU A 69 -11.46 -27.62 1.43
CA GLU A 69 -12.09 -28.71 0.71
C GLU A 69 -11.56 -28.70 -0.73
N SER A 70 -11.00 -29.82 -1.18
CA SER A 70 -10.54 -29.95 -2.56
C SER A 70 -11.73 -29.93 -3.51
N PHE A 71 -11.67 -29.08 -4.53
CA PHE A 71 -12.68 -29.01 -5.57
C PHE A 71 -12.10 -29.52 -6.88
N GLU A 72 -12.80 -30.46 -7.50
CA GLU A 72 -12.48 -30.97 -8.84
C GLU A 72 -13.65 -30.67 -9.80
N PRO A 73 -13.40 -30.00 -10.94
CA PRO A 73 -12.10 -29.53 -11.41
C PRO A 73 -11.65 -28.21 -10.76
N ALA A 74 -10.34 -28.05 -10.54
CA ALA A 74 -9.73 -26.79 -10.05
C ALA A 74 -9.81 -25.61 -11.05
N ARG A 75 -10.35 -25.85 -12.26
CA ARG A 75 -10.53 -24.85 -13.31
C ARG A 75 -11.85 -25.09 -14.02
N ILE A 76 -12.60 -24.01 -14.24
CA ILE A 76 -13.82 -24.01 -15.05
C ILE A 76 -13.43 -23.74 -16.51
N ALA A 77 -14.04 -24.47 -17.45
CA ALA A 77 -13.88 -24.22 -18.88
C ALA A 77 -14.54 -22.89 -19.25
N TYR A 78 -13.91 -22.14 -20.16
CA TYR A 78 -14.44 -20.86 -20.63
C TYR A 78 -14.04 -20.62 -22.09
N ASP A 79 -14.89 -19.91 -22.81
CA ASP A 79 -14.59 -19.39 -24.14
C ASP A 79 -14.20 -17.91 -24.03
N TYR A 80 -13.20 -17.50 -24.81
CA TYR A 80 -12.81 -16.09 -24.84
C TYR A 80 -13.93 -15.25 -25.43
N GLN A 81 -14.26 -14.16 -24.74
CA GLN A 81 -15.20 -13.17 -25.24
C GLN A 81 -14.47 -11.82 -25.34
N PRO A 82 -14.58 -11.10 -26.47
CA PRO A 82 -14.04 -9.76 -26.57
C PRO A 82 -14.70 -8.88 -25.50
N GLY A 83 -13.90 -8.15 -24.75
CA GLY A 83 -14.45 -7.42 -23.61
C GLY A 83 -13.39 -6.73 -22.76
N ARG A 84 -13.87 -6.14 -21.67
CA ARG A 84 -13.05 -5.41 -20.70
C ARG A 84 -13.29 -5.96 -19.30
N GLY A 85 -12.25 -6.51 -18.69
CA GLY A 85 -12.25 -6.97 -17.31
C GLY A 85 -11.48 -6.01 -16.41
N CYS A 86 -11.96 -5.82 -15.19
CA CYS A 86 -11.19 -5.15 -14.14
C CYS A 86 -11.26 -5.93 -12.83
N ALA A 87 -10.17 -5.91 -12.09
CA ALA A 87 -10.07 -6.50 -10.77
C ALA A 87 -9.25 -5.58 -9.88
N ALA A 88 -9.65 -5.50 -8.61
CA ALA A 88 -8.87 -4.86 -7.57
C ALA A 88 -8.71 -5.84 -6.41
N THR A 89 -7.54 -5.86 -5.80
CA THR A 89 -7.28 -6.64 -4.60
C THR A 89 -6.27 -5.90 -3.73
N GLU A 90 -6.12 -6.34 -2.48
CA GLU A 90 -5.15 -5.79 -1.55
C GLU A 90 -3.84 -6.57 -1.65
N ALA A 91 -2.83 -5.97 -2.26
CA ALA A 91 -1.47 -6.48 -2.17
C ALA A 91 -0.88 -6.09 -0.80
N PRO A 92 0.25 -6.70 -0.37
CA PRO A 92 0.86 -6.38 0.92
C PRO A 92 1.13 -4.88 1.12
N ARG A 93 1.51 -4.18 0.04
CA ARG A 93 1.82 -2.73 0.03
C ARG A 93 0.62 -1.81 -0.22
N GLY A 94 -0.59 -2.36 -0.38
CA GLY A 94 -1.82 -1.62 -0.60
C GLY A 94 -2.62 -2.12 -1.80
N LEU A 95 -3.67 -1.37 -2.14
CA LEU A 95 -4.59 -1.68 -3.23
C LEU A 95 -3.85 -1.79 -4.56
N ILE A 96 -4.07 -2.86 -5.30
CA ILE A 96 -3.62 -3.02 -6.68
C ILE A 96 -4.83 -3.14 -7.60
N TYR A 97 -4.86 -2.36 -8.67
CA TYR A 97 -5.93 -2.37 -9.66
C TYR A 97 -5.43 -2.76 -11.04
N HIS A 98 -6.09 -3.72 -11.66
CA HIS A 98 -5.80 -4.19 -13.01
C HIS A 98 -7.04 -4.03 -13.89
N ARG A 99 -6.82 -3.62 -15.14
CA ARG A 99 -7.84 -3.61 -16.19
C ARG A 99 -7.23 -4.06 -17.49
N TYR A 100 -7.88 -5.03 -18.12
CA TYR A 100 -7.48 -5.57 -19.42
C TYR A 100 -8.62 -5.44 -20.41
N SER A 101 -8.29 -5.17 -21.67
CA SER A 101 -9.21 -5.33 -22.80
C SER A 101 -8.69 -6.48 -23.66
N VAL A 102 -9.61 -7.36 -24.08
CA VAL A 102 -9.32 -8.58 -24.83
C VAL A 102 -10.11 -8.55 -26.13
N ASP A 103 -9.51 -8.98 -27.24
CA ASP A 103 -10.19 -9.11 -28.54
C ASP A 103 -10.88 -10.48 -28.72
N ALA A 104 -11.51 -10.69 -29.88
CA ALA A 104 -12.21 -11.93 -30.20
C ALA A 104 -11.28 -13.14 -30.34
N GLY A 105 -9.98 -12.91 -30.53
CA GLY A 105 -8.95 -13.95 -30.56
C GLY A 105 -8.33 -14.23 -29.19
N GLY A 106 -8.85 -13.64 -28.11
CA GLY A 106 -8.34 -13.81 -26.76
C GLY A 106 -7.05 -13.02 -26.47
N LYS A 107 -6.64 -12.09 -27.34
CA LYS A 107 -5.41 -11.29 -27.14
C LYS A 107 -5.70 -10.02 -26.35
N ILE A 108 -4.79 -9.68 -25.44
CA ILE A 108 -4.84 -8.41 -24.72
C ILE A 108 -4.53 -7.27 -25.70
N THR A 109 -5.49 -6.36 -25.88
CA THR A 109 -5.35 -5.15 -26.71
C THR A 109 -4.99 -3.91 -25.88
N SER A 110 -5.28 -3.93 -24.59
CA SER A 110 -4.92 -2.87 -23.65
C SER A 110 -4.78 -3.42 -22.24
N ALA A 111 -3.78 -2.92 -21.50
CA ALA A 111 -3.59 -3.19 -20.09
C ALA A 111 -3.42 -1.86 -19.33
N LYS A 112 -4.12 -1.70 -18.21
CA LYS A 112 -3.89 -0.65 -17.23
C LYS A 112 -3.66 -1.31 -15.88
N ILE A 113 -2.50 -1.05 -15.29
CA ILE A 113 -2.11 -1.53 -13.97
C ILE A 113 -1.84 -0.30 -13.12
N VAL A 114 -2.45 -0.25 -11.94
CA VAL A 114 -2.23 0.81 -10.94
C VAL A 114 -1.69 0.11 -9.69
N PRO A 115 -0.35 0.01 -9.55
CA PRO A 115 0.27 -0.66 -8.41
C PRO A 115 0.18 0.19 -7.13
N PRO A 116 0.35 -0.39 -5.93
CA PRO A 116 0.19 0.34 -4.67
C PRO A 116 1.22 1.46 -4.49
N THR A 117 2.49 1.19 -4.85
CA THR A 117 3.59 2.14 -4.65
C THR A 117 3.39 3.44 -5.43
N SER A 118 2.87 3.37 -6.67
CA SER A 118 2.62 4.59 -7.47
C SER A 118 1.44 5.40 -6.93
N GLN A 119 0.48 4.77 -6.27
CA GLN A 119 -0.62 5.46 -5.59
C GLN A 119 -0.12 6.22 -4.36
N ASN A 120 0.78 5.59 -3.58
CA ASN A 120 1.38 6.20 -2.40
C ASN A 120 2.37 7.34 -2.71
N GLN A 121 2.87 7.47 -3.94
CA GLN A 121 3.87 8.49 -4.27
C GLN A 121 3.42 9.91 -3.91
N GLY A 122 2.16 10.26 -4.19
CA GLY A 122 1.64 11.58 -3.84
C GLY A 122 1.64 11.82 -2.33
N GLN A 123 1.31 10.80 -1.54
CA GLN A 123 1.33 10.91 -0.08
C GLN A 123 2.76 10.96 0.48
N ILE A 124 3.68 10.16 -0.05
CA ILE A 124 5.10 10.20 0.33
C ILE A 124 5.68 11.61 0.07
N GLU A 125 5.36 12.21 -1.08
CA GLU A 125 5.76 13.57 -1.43
C GLU A 125 5.19 14.62 -0.47
N ALA A 126 3.92 14.48 -0.07
CA ALA A 126 3.28 15.36 0.88
C ALA A 126 3.91 15.24 2.27
N ASP A 127 4.07 14.02 2.79
CA ASP A 127 4.65 13.78 4.10
C ASP A 127 6.11 14.26 4.18
N LEU A 128 6.91 14.02 3.12
CA LEU A 128 8.27 14.54 3.06
C LEU A 128 8.29 16.06 3.12
N ARG A 129 7.41 16.73 2.36
CA ARG A 129 7.32 18.19 2.35
C ARG A 129 6.97 18.74 3.73
N ASP A 130 6.03 18.11 4.42
CA ASP A 130 5.52 18.58 5.71
C ASP A 130 6.48 18.24 6.85
N TRP A 131 7.17 17.11 6.78
CA TRP A 131 8.06 16.63 7.84
C TRP A 131 9.50 17.12 7.72
N LEU A 132 10.01 17.34 6.50
CA LEU A 132 11.40 17.75 6.24
C LEU A 132 11.89 18.93 7.12
N PRO A 133 11.12 20.01 7.34
CA PRO A 133 11.56 21.13 8.19
C PRO A 133 11.92 20.70 9.62
N SER A 134 11.33 19.61 10.14
CA SER A 134 11.60 19.10 11.49
C SER A 134 12.89 18.28 11.61
N VAL A 135 13.47 17.87 10.47
CA VAL A 135 14.69 17.04 10.41
C VAL A 135 15.80 17.66 9.57
N LEU A 136 15.57 18.87 9.06
CA LEU A 136 16.57 19.62 8.30
C LEU A 136 17.65 20.11 9.26
N VAL A 137 18.85 19.55 9.12
CA VAL A 137 20.04 19.91 9.88
C VAL A 137 21.18 20.26 8.92
N GLU A 138 22.29 20.78 9.44
CA GLU A 138 23.47 21.13 8.62
C GLU A 138 24.09 19.89 7.93
N ASP A 139 23.92 18.70 8.52
CA ASP A 139 24.37 17.45 7.93
C ASP A 139 23.36 16.88 6.92
N ASP A 140 23.73 16.97 5.65
CA ASP A 140 22.96 16.44 4.51
C ASP A 140 22.79 14.91 4.60
N ALA A 141 23.78 14.19 5.13
CA ALA A 141 23.70 12.73 5.26
C ALA A 141 22.66 12.33 6.32
N ALA A 142 22.64 13.01 7.46
CA ALA A 142 21.62 12.81 8.49
C ALA A 142 20.22 13.16 7.97
N THR A 143 20.08 14.28 7.27
CA THR A 143 18.80 14.71 6.66
C THR A 143 18.32 13.69 5.63
N ALA A 144 19.21 13.22 4.75
CA ALA A 144 18.88 12.20 3.75
C ALA A 144 18.43 10.89 4.42
N LEU A 145 19.15 10.43 5.44
CA LEU A 145 18.79 9.22 6.18
C LEU A 145 17.41 9.34 6.85
N ALA A 146 17.07 10.51 7.39
CA ALA A 146 15.75 10.78 7.95
C ALA A 146 14.67 10.66 6.86
N CYS A 147 14.84 11.34 5.72
CA CYS A 147 13.93 11.24 4.58
C CYS A 147 13.75 9.80 4.10
N GLU A 148 14.84 9.02 4.01
CA GLU A 148 14.75 7.63 3.61
C GLU A 148 13.97 6.77 4.61
N ARG A 149 14.05 7.04 5.92
CA ARG A 149 13.25 6.34 6.94
C ARG A 149 11.76 6.56 6.73
N LEU A 150 11.35 7.80 6.44
CA LEU A 150 9.96 8.11 6.09
C LEU A 150 9.55 7.38 4.80
N ILE A 151 10.37 7.43 3.75
CA ILE A 151 10.08 6.71 2.51
C ILE A 151 9.91 5.20 2.76
N ARG A 152 10.80 4.59 3.56
CA ARG A 152 10.75 3.15 3.89
C ARG A 152 9.53 2.77 4.73
N SER A 153 8.91 3.69 5.48
CA SER A 153 7.70 3.37 6.25
C SER A 153 6.52 2.99 5.35
N TYR A 154 6.53 3.47 4.09
CA TYR A 154 5.57 3.09 3.06
C TYR A 154 5.89 1.76 2.35
N ASP A 155 7.06 1.14 2.61
CA ASP A 155 7.57 -0.05 1.90
C ASP A 155 7.42 0.03 0.37
N PRO A 156 8.01 1.06 -0.25
CA PRO A 156 7.92 1.21 -1.69
C PRO A 156 8.62 0.05 -2.38
N CYS A 157 7.93 -0.61 -3.31
CA CYS A 157 8.54 -1.60 -4.18
C CYS A 157 9.11 -0.91 -5.41
N ILE A 158 10.44 -0.70 -5.43
CA ILE A 158 11.15 0.03 -6.48
C ILE A 158 10.91 -0.58 -7.87
N SER A 159 10.82 -1.92 -7.97
CA SER A 159 10.52 -2.60 -9.23
C SER A 159 9.08 -2.42 -9.71
N CYS A 160 8.14 -2.06 -8.82
CA CYS A 160 6.74 -1.80 -9.16
C CYS A 160 6.42 -0.32 -9.39
N SER A 161 7.39 0.58 -9.24
CA SER A 161 7.23 2.03 -9.42
C SER A 161 8.15 2.57 -10.51
N THR A 162 7.58 3.00 -11.63
CA THR A 162 8.33 3.60 -12.76
C THR A 162 8.59 5.10 -12.60
N HIS A 163 8.10 5.70 -11.52
CA HIS A 163 8.24 7.13 -11.25
C HIS A 163 9.02 7.33 -9.95
N PHE A 164 10.13 8.05 -10.05
CA PHE A 164 10.98 8.41 -8.92
C PHE A 164 10.70 9.85 -8.48
N LEU A 165 10.86 10.10 -7.18
CA LEU A 165 10.64 11.37 -6.51
C LEU A 165 11.57 12.47 -7.06
N ARG A 166 11.04 13.69 -7.30
CA ARG A 166 11.84 14.89 -7.57
C ARG A 166 11.78 15.84 -6.37
N LEU A 167 12.85 15.89 -5.59
CA LEU A 167 13.00 16.82 -4.47
C LEU A 167 13.87 18.02 -4.90
N THR A 168 13.42 19.24 -4.57
CA THR A 168 14.22 20.47 -4.72
C THR A 168 14.30 21.12 -3.35
N LEU A 169 15.53 21.21 -2.83
CA LEU A 169 15.82 21.84 -1.55
C LEU A 169 16.27 23.29 -1.82
N ASP A 170 15.59 24.25 -1.21
CA ASP A 170 16.05 25.64 -1.15
C ASP A 170 16.40 25.96 0.31
N ARG A 171 17.65 26.38 0.55
CA ARG A 171 18.17 26.68 1.89
C ARG A 171 18.21 28.18 2.18
N ASN A 172 17.75 29.03 1.25
CA ASN A 172 17.77 30.47 1.44
C ASN A 172 16.55 30.94 2.23
N SER A 173 16.68 30.91 3.54
CA SER A 173 15.93 31.81 4.42
C SER A 173 16.94 32.49 5.33
N SER A 174 17.07 33.80 5.14
CA SER A 174 17.80 34.71 6.01
C SER A 174 17.33 34.62 7.45
#